data_AF-A0A3N5S823-F1
#
_entry.id   AF-A0A3N5S823-F1
#
_cell.length_a   1.000
_cell.length_b   1.000
_cell.length_c   1.000
_cell.angle_alpha   90.00
_cell.angle_beta   90.00
_cell.angle_gamma   90.00
#
_symmetry.space_group_name_H-M   'P 1'
#
loop_
_entity.id
_entity.type
_entity.pdbx_description
1 polymer ?
#
loop_
_entity_poly.entity_id
_entity_poly.type
_entity_poly.pdbx_seq_one_letter_code
_entity_poly.pdbx_strand_id
1 'polypeptide(L)' 'MDFSYYPGCSLHSTGSEFDASVQAVFRTLNVGLRELEDWNCCGASS' A
#
# COMPACT_ATOMS: atom_id res chain seq x y z
N MET A 1 7.08 7.05 13.50
CA MET A 1 7.48 7.65 12.20
C MET A 1 6.47 7.14 11.21
N ASP A 2 5.91 8.02 10.39
CA ASP A 2 4.72 7.71 9.60
C ASP A 2 5.00 8.00 8.12
N PHE A 3 4.57 7.07 7.26
CA PHE A 3 4.73 7.13 5.82
C PHE A 3 3.38 7.18 5.13
N SER A 4 3.31 7.94 4.05
CA SER A 4 2.21 7.85 3.09
C SER A 4 2.35 6.57 2.26
N TYR A 5 1.23 5.89 2.05
CA TYR A 5 1.16 4.61 1.37
C TYR A 5 0.32 4.73 0.10
N TYR A 6 0.90 4.26 -1.00
CA TYR A 6 0.25 4.17 -2.30
C TYR A 6 0.20 2.68 -2.69
N PRO A 7 -0.93 1.99 -2.47
CA PRO A 7 -1.09 0.59 -2.86
C PRO A 7 -1.20 0.44 -4.39
N GLY A 8 -1.82 1.40 -5.06
CA GLY A 8 -2.10 1.30 -6.48
C GLY A 8 -3.15 0.23 -6.82
N CYS A 9 -3.56 0.17 -8.08
CA CYS A 9 -4.64 -0.72 -8.53
C CYS A 9 -4.32 -2.20 -8.37
N SER A 10 -3.05 -2.59 -8.54
CA SER A 10 -2.63 -4.00 -8.49
C SER A 10 -2.71 -4.58 -7.09
N LEU A 11 -2.21 -3.86 -6.07
CA LEU A 11 -2.27 -4.34 -4.69
C LEU A 11 -3.71 -4.31 -4.14
N HIS A 12 -4.57 -3.39 -4.62
CA HIS A 12 -6.02 -3.41 -4.32
C HIS A 12 -6.82 -4.50 -5.04
N SER A 13 -6.23 -5.19 -6.02
CA SER A 13 -6.91 -6.23 -6.79
C SER A 13 -6.20 -7.57 -6.66
N THR A 14 -5.45 -7.97 -7.67
CA THR A 14 -4.86 -9.32 -7.77
C THR A 14 -3.66 -9.53 -6.85
N GLY A 15 -3.08 -8.46 -6.29
CA GLY A 15 -1.91 -8.51 -5.39
C GLY A 15 -2.23 -8.22 -3.93
N SER A 16 -3.48 -8.47 -3.48
CA SER A 16 -3.93 -8.16 -2.12
C SER A 16 -3.09 -8.80 -1.01
N GLU A 17 -2.50 -9.97 -1.25
CA GLU A 17 -1.58 -10.62 -0.32
C GLU A 17 -0.30 -9.83 -0.08
N PHE A 18 0.16 -9.04 -1.07
CA PHE A 18 1.32 -8.17 -0.92
C PHE A 18 0.99 -6.94 -0.08
N ASP A 19 -0.19 -6.34 -0.24
CA ASP A 19 -0.66 -5.27 0.66
C ASP A 19 -0.72 -5.75 2.11
N ALA A 20 -1.36 -6.89 2.35
CA ALA A 20 -1.45 -7.50 3.68
C ALA A 20 -0.06 -7.76 4.30
N SER A 21 0.89 -8.21 3.49
CA SER A 21 2.28 -8.44 3.90
C SER A 21 3.00 -7.15 4.27
N VAL A 22 2.86 -6.09 3.47
CA VAL A 22 3.43 -4.76 3.73
C VAL A 22 2.88 -4.20 5.04
N GLN A 23 1.56 -4.21 5.20
CA GLN A 23 0.87 -3.77 6.41
C GLN A 23 1.36 -4.52 7.67
N ALA A 24 1.56 -5.84 7.57
CA ALA A 24 2.06 -6.65 8.69
C ALA A 24 3.50 -6.32 9.10
N VAL A 25 4.38 -6.10 8.12
CA VAL A 25 5.77 -5.68 8.38
C VAL A 25 5.82 -4.32 9.06
N PHE A 26 5.06 -3.34 8.56
CA PHE A 26 5.05 -1.99 9.15
C PHE A 26 4.48 -1.96 10.57
N ARG A 27 3.44 -2.75 10.86
CA ARG A 27 2.95 -2.95 12.24
C ARG A 27 4.03 -3.53 13.15
N THR A 28 4.77 -4.53 12.67
CA THR A 28 5.85 -5.17 13.44
C THR A 28 6.98 -4.18 13.75
N LEU A 29 7.29 -3.30 12.82
CA LEU A 29 8.32 -2.25 12.98
C LEU A 29 7.83 -1.05 13.81
N ASN A 30 6.56 -1.03 14.23
CA ASN A 30 5.93 0.11 14.88
C ASN A 30 6.06 1.42 14.08
N VAL A 31 5.91 1.32 12.76
CA VAL A 31 5.97 2.42 11.80
C VAL A 31 4.56 2.65 11.26
N GLY A 32 4.09 3.89 11.28
CA GLY A 32 2.79 4.26 10.74
C GLY A 32 2.79 4.16 9.22
N LEU A 33 1.77 3.52 8.66
CA LEU A 33 1.55 3.41 7.22
C LEU A 33 0.13 3.91 6.93
N ARG A 34 0.00 5.08 6.28
CA ARG A 34 -1.30 5.72 6.01
C ARG A 34 -1.55 5.79 4.53
N GLU A 35 -2.62 5.16 4.07
CA GLU A 35 -3.03 5.25 2.68
C GLU A 35 -3.43 6.68 2.31
N LEU A 36 -3.08 7.09 1.09
CA LEU A 36 -3.51 8.37 0.52
C LEU A 36 -5.01 8.31 0.20
N GLU A 37 -5.81 9.31 0.61
CA GLU A 37 -7.27 9.26 0.44
C GLU A 37 -7.74 9.37 -1.03
N ASP A 38 -7.02 10.13 -1.86
CA ASP A 38 -7.40 10.46 -3.25
C ASP A 38 -6.29 10.09 -4.26
N TRP A 39 -5.65 8.93 -4.10
CA TRP A 39 -4.71 8.46 -5.12
C TRP A 39 -5.44 7.93 -6.35
N ASN A 40 -4.86 8.12 -7.53
CA ASN A 40 -5.35 7.57 -8.79
C ASN A 40 -4.34 6.58 -9.39
N CYS A 41 -4.81 5.72 -10.29
CA CYS A 41 -3.96 4.79 -11.02
C CYS A 41 -2.75 5.51 -11.65
N CYS A 42 -1.56 4.96 -11.46
CA CYS A 42 -0.31 5.49 -12.00
C CYS A 42 -0.22 5.39 -13.54
N GLY A 43 -1.19 4.74 -14.19
CA GLY A 43 -1.23 4.58 -15.65
C GLY A 43 -0.22 3.56 -16.19
N ALA A 44 0.42 2.77 -15.33
CA ALA A 44 1.28 1.68 -15.75
C ALA A 44 0.46 0.61 -16.48
N SER A 45 0.74 0.41 -17.77
CA SER A 45 0.26 -0.72 -18.55
C SER A 45 1.36 -1.78 -18.63
N SER A 46 1.04 -3.02 -18.30
CA SER A 46 1.88 -4.20 -18.52
C SER A 46 1.96 -4.56 -19.99
#